data_AF-A0A392UPL4-F1
#
_entry.id   AF-A0A392UPL4-F1
#
_cell.length_a   1.000
_cell.length_b   1.000
_cell.length_c   1.000
_cell.angle_alpha   90.00
_cell.angle_beta   90.00
_cell.angle_gamma   90.00
#
_symmetry.space_group_name_H-M   'P 1'
#
loop_
_entity.id
_entity.type
_entity.pdbx_description
1 polymer ?
#
loop_
_entity_poly.entity_id
_entity_poly.type
_entity_poly.pdbx_seq_one_letter_code
_entity_poly.pdbx_strand_id
1 'polypeptide(L)' 'WDKHCEESFQELKRRLTTAPVLTLPDTKEPFVVYYDASKMGLGGVLMQR' A
#
# COMPACT_ATOMS: atom_id res chain seq x y z
N TRP A 1 7.62 6.05 20.58
CA TRP A 1 8.02 6.53 19.25
C TRP A 1 9.32 7.27 19.42
N ASP A 2 10.40 6.79 18.80
CA ASP A 2 11.72 7.43 18.83
C ASP A 2 12.22 7.72 17.41
N LYS A 3 13.42 8.26 17.28
CA LYS A 3 14.02 8.61 15.98
C LYS A 3 14.15 7.38 15.07
N HIS A 4 14.52 6.23 15.62
CA HIS A 4 14.72 5.01 14.86
C HIS A 4 13.38 4.44 14.35
N CYS A 5 12.32 4.53 15.16
CA CYS A 5 10.96 4.19 14.77
C CYS A 5 10.48 5.06 13.60
N GLU A 6 10.71 6.38 13.69
CA GLU A 6 10.33 7.32 12.62
C GLU A 6 11.05 7.00 11.32
N GLU A 7 12.37 6.83 11.36
CA GLU A 7 13.19 6.51 10.19
C GLU A 7 12.72 5.22 9.51
N SER A 8 12.42 4.19 10.30
CA SER A 8 11.90 2.91 9.80
C SER A 8 10.51 3.06 9.17
N PHE A 9 9.64 3.87 9.76
CA PHE A 9 8.30 4.11 9.21
C PHE A 9 8.35 4.91 7.90
N GLN A 10 9.23 5.90 7.80
CA GLN A 10 9.45 6.65 6.56
C GLN A 10 9.99 5.75 5.45
N GLU A 11 10.94 4.86 5.78
CA GLU A 11 11.45 3.87 4.82
C GLU A 11 10.36 2.90 4.36
N LEU A 12 9.47 2.45 5.26
CA LEU A 12 8.33 1.61 4.90
C LEU A 12 7.40 2.32 3.90
N LYS A 13 7.03 3.57 4.18
CA LYS A 13 6.21 4.38 3.25
C LYS A 13 6.88 4.53 1.90
N ARG A 14 8.20 4.79 1.87
CA ARG A 14 8.97 4.90 0.64
C ARG A 14 8.88 3.61 -0.17
N ARG A 15 9.06 2.44 0.46
CA ARG A 15 8.98 1.14 -0.22
C ARG A 15 7.58 0.84 -0.75
N LEU A 16 6.53 1.19 -0.02
CA LEU A 16 5.14 0.98 -0.45
C LEU A 16 4.71 1.91 -1.60
N THR A 17 5.37 3.06 -1.75
CA THR A 17 5.04 4.08 -2.77
C THR A 17 6.02 4.08 -3.95
N THR A 18 6.90 3.09 -4.04
CA THR A 18 7.88 2.95 -5.12
C THR A 18 7.84 1.55 -5.73
N ALA A 19 8.44 1.40 -6.91
CA ALA A 19 8.62 0.09 -7.52
C ALA A 19 9.49 -0.81 -6.61
N PRO A 20 9.20 -2.11 -6.51
CA PRO A 20 8.24 -2.85 -7.32
C PRO A 20 6.80 -2.89 -6.74
N VAL A 21 6.54 -2.27 -5.58
CA VAL A 21 5.22 -2.35 -4.91
C VAL A 21 4.19 -1.50 -5.63
N LEU A 22 4.52 -0.24 -5.94
CA LEU A 22 3.68 0.63 -6.75
C LEU A 22 4.28 0.73 -8.15
N THR A 23 3.74 -0.07 -9.06
CA THR A 23 4.14 -0.10 -10.48
C THR A 23 2.94 0.21 -11.38
N LEU A 24 3.23 0.47 -12.65
CA LEU A 24 2.19 0.57 -13.67
C LEU A 24 1.46 -0.77 -13.77
N PRO A 25 0.11 -0.75 -13.78
CA PRO A 25 -0.67 -1.97 -13.86
C PRO A 25 -0.55 -2.64 -15.23
N ASP A 26 -0.66 -3.96 -15.27
CA ASP A 26 -0.82 -4.70 -16.53
C ASP A 26 -2.31 -4.70 -16.91
N THR A 27 -2.64 -4.16 -18.08
CA THR A 27 -4.02 -4.08 -18.57
C THR A 27 -4.61 -5.43 -18.97
N LYS A 28 -3.77 -6.48 -19.06
CA LYS A 28 -4.20 -7.85 -19.38
C LYS A 28 -4.56 -8.66 -18.14
N GLU A 29 -4.11 -8.23 -16.97
CA GLU A 29 -4.35 -8.94 -15.71
C GLU A 29 -5.53 -8.34 -14.94
N PRO A 30 -6.36 -9.17 -14.30
CA PRO A 30 -7.45 -8.67 -13.49
C PRO A 30 -6.92 -7.99 -12.22
N PHE A 31 -7.66 -7.00 -11.74
CA PHE A 31 -7.43 -6.44 -10.42
C PHE A 31 -8.23 -7.17 -9.35
N VAL A 32 -7.67 -7.24 -8.14
CA VAL A 32 -8.35 -7.68 -6.93
C VAL A 32 -8.44 -6.50 -5.97
N VAL A 33 -9.66 -6.17 -5.53
CA VAL A 33 -9.89 -5.15 -4.51
C VAL A 33 -9.97 -5.83 -3.15
N TYR A 34 -9.08 -5.43 -2.24
CA TYR A 34 -9.20 -5.71 -0.83
C TYR A 34 -9.75 -4.47 -0.14
N TYR A 35 -10.75 -4.62 0.71
CA TYR A 35 -11.31 -3.51 1.47
C TYR A 35 -11.67 -3.96 2.87
N ASP A 36 -11.61 -3.04 3.81
CA ASP A 36 -12.06 -3.25 5.18
C ASP A 36 -12.64 -1.96 5.74
N ALA A 37 -13.65 -2.10 6.60
CA ALA A 37 -14.40 -0.99 7.16
C ALA A 37 -14.44 -1.07 8.68
N SER A 38 -14.19 0.08 9.31
CA SER A 38 -14.43 0.31 10.73
C SER A 38 -15.67 1.19 10.93
N LYS A 39 -16.07 1.40 12.18
CA LYS A 39 -17.15 2.34 12.53
C LYS A 39 -16.88 3.78 12.08
N MET A 40 -15.62 4.15 11.85
CA MET A 40 -15.21 5.54 11.58
C MET A 40 -14.70 5.75 10.15
N GLY A 41 -14.47 4.69 9.38
CA GLY A 41 -13.89 4.84 8.05
C GLY A 41 -13.74 3.52 7.31
N LEU A 42 -13.60 3.65 5.99
CA LEU A 42 -13.39 2.58 5.03
C LEU A 42 -11.99 2.73 4.42
N GLY A 43 -11.28 1.61 4.29
CA GLY A 43 -10.01 1.54 3.56
C GLY A 43 -10.09 0.48 2.46
N GLY A 44 -9.32 0.67 1.39
CA GLY A 44 -9.19 -0.33 0.33
C GLY A 44 -7.87 -0.24 -0.42
N VAL A 45 -7.45 -1.37 -0.99
CA VAL A 45 -6.24 -1.53 -1.79
C VAL A 45 -6.60 -2.28 -3.07
N LEU A 46 -6.15 -1.75 -4.20
CA LEU A 46 -6.23 -2.40 -5.50
C LEU A 46 -4.91 -3.15 -5.75
N MET A 47 -4.96 -4.47 -5.99
CA MET A 47 -3.77 -5.30 -6.21
C MET A 47 -3.86 -6.08 -7.53
N GLN A 48 -2.70 -6.31 -8.15
CA GLN A 48 -2.51 -7.26 -9.25
C GLN A 48 -1.41 -8.26 -8.86
N ARG A 49 -1.47 -9.46 -9.42
CA ARG A 49 -0.51 -10.53 -9.13
C ARG A 49 0.75 -10.41 -9.97
#